data_AF-A0A5M3W254-F1
#
_entry.id   AF-A0A5M3W254-F1
#
_cell.length_a   1.000
_cell.length_b   1.000
_cell.length_c   1.000
_cell.angle_alpha   90.00
_cell.angle_beta   90.00
_cell.angle_gamma   90.00
#
_symmetry.space_group_name_H-M   'P 1'
#
loop_
_entity.id
_entity.type
_entity.pdbx_description
1 polymer ?
#
loop_
_entity_poly.entity_id
_entity_poly.type
_entity_poly.pdbx_seq_one_letter_code
_entity_poly.pdbx_strand_id
1 'polypeptide(L)'
;MSSRRPFALELRDVVLSLGPPGGERVLLRGADLQVREGESVLLSGLDGEARRGLTALLEGRMPPTYGTVSVGRGTTVLDAGDRPGSVTVAGEASSVIVLAGQDGEGPPGRFRSLRLDGGQFVESPAGRVPLAELHRRTVAALLAAGVGEEAAEAAGGVLVDAERRGHRSHGVALLPTYLRRIRDGGIRAGSLPRLTEITPALASVDAGGGLGQPAARLAADWCAARAAEHGLAAVAVHDNNHVGMLAAYRHAFQRHQVVGFLLNTSGPSIAAPGAAVPTLGSNAICLVTPSAAGAEPFCVDLATGVVAAGKIRDAANRGVPVPPGWLQDASGAPSTDPGDLDRDGAIPLFGGYKGLCVTLLAEILAGALAGHRVSPDVGKQRKQPERVMGCSQLFVGFSTGHFAAPGSGGLGLDGFVDRLRGAVLDGHPGVPARPWFPDQPEEDHAADADARGVEVPASVLAELGWALP
;
A
#
# COMPACT_ATOMS: atom_id res chain seq x y z
N MET A 1 -28.11 -14.76 18.14
CA MET A 1 -27.26 -14.36 19.29
C MET A 1 -25.88 -14.98 19.08
N SER A 2 -24.93 -14.19 18.57
CA SER A 2 -23.56 -14.64 18.32
C SER A 2 -22.83 -14.80 19.66
N SER A 3 -22.50 -16.03 20.06
CA SER A 3 -21.69 -16.27 21.25
C SER A 3 -20.26 -15.82 20.94
N ARG A 4 -19.92 -14.58 21.30
CA ARG A 4 -18.52 -14.12 21.34
C ARG A 4 -17.75 -15.12 22.21
N ARG A 5 -16.83 -15.88 21.61
CA ARG A 5 -15.92 -16.73 22.39
C ARG A 5 -15.10 -15.83 23.34
N PRO A 6 -14.79 -16.26 24.57
CA PRO A 6 -13.97 -15.48 25.49
C PRO A 6 -12.56 -15.21 24.93
N PHE A 7 -11.96 -14.09 25.31
CA PHE A 7 -10.57 -13.76 24.97
C PHE A 7 -9.62 -14.30 26.04
N ALA A 8 -8.48 -14.86 25.61
CA ALA A 8 -7.34 -15.21 26.46
C ALA A 8 -6.51 -13.99 26.84
N LEU A 9 -6.39 -13.03 25.91
CA LEU A 9 -5.79 -11.73 26.14
C LEU A 9 -6.48 -10.69 25.25
N GLU A 10 -6.75 -9.53 25.82
CA GLU A 10 -7.15 -8.33 25.10
C GLU A 10 -6.36 -7.12 25.62
N LEU A 11 -5.59 -6.49 24.72
CA LEU A 11 -4.95 -5.19 24.90
C LEU A 11 -5.69 -4.19 23.99
N ARG A 12 -6.09 -3.04 24.54
CA ARG A 12 -6.66 -1.93 23.77
C ARG A 12 -5.95 -0.63 24.08
N ASP A 13 -5.31 -0.05 23.07
CA ASP A 13 -4.53 1.20 23.12
C ASP A 13 -3.56 1.25 24.33
N VAL A 14 -2.88 0.14 24.60
CA VAL A 14 -2.06 0.03 25.80
C VAL A 14 -0.77 0.83 25.64
N VAL A 15 -0.62 1.83 26.50
CA VAL A 15 0.66 2.53 26.71
C VAL A 15 1.27 2.03 28.00
N LEU A 16 2.55 1.67 27.93
CA LEU A 16 3.34 1.29 29.10
C LEU A 16 4.55 2.21 29.19
N SER A 17 4.67 2.94 30.28
CA SER A 17 5.79 3.83 30.56
C SER A 17 6.37 3.55 31.94
N LEU A 18 7.69 3.70 32.08
CA LEU A 18 8.40 3.60 33.36
C LEU A 18 9.19 4.89 33.62
N GLY A 19 9.15 5.36 34.87
CA GLY A 19 9.91 6.53 35.32
C GLY A 19 9.05 7.50 36.14
N PRO A 20 9.67 8.55 36.70
CA PRO A 20 8.95 9.59 37.43
C PRO A 20 8.11 10.47 36.48
N PRO A 21 7.02 11.08 36.98
CA PRO A 21 6.20 12.02 36.20
C PRO A 21 7.04 13.13 35.53
N GLY A 22 6.93 13.25 34.20
CA GLY A 22 7.68 14.23 33.40
C GLY A 22 9.04 13.75 32.89
N GLY A 23 9.43 12.50 33.19
CA GLY A 23 10.64 11.83 32.70
C GLY A 23 10.40 10.38 32.32
N GLU A 24 9.14 9.97 32.11
CA GLU A 24 8.80 8.59 31.82
C GLU A 24 9.31 8.17 30.44
N ARG A 25 9.95 7.01 30.40
CA ARG A 25 10.33 6.35 29.16
C ARG A 25 9.21 5.41 28.74
N VAL A 26 8.71 5.60 27.52
CA VAL A 26 7.65 4.77 26.92
C VAL A 26 8.25 3.45 26.44
N LEU A 27 7.82 2.35 27.05
CA LEU A 27 8.21 0.99 26.70
C LEU A 27 7.31 0.38 25.62
N LEU A 28 6.01 0.69 25.66
CA LEU A 28 5.02 0.28 24.66
C LEU A 28 4.11 1.47 24.36
N ARG A 29 3.80 1.66 23.07
CA ARG A 29 2.99 2.79 22.63
C ARG A 29 1.79 2.31 21.80
N GLY A 30 0.60 2.40 22.39
CA GLY A 30 -0.67 2.10 21.70
C GLY A 30 -0.73 0.65 21.23
N ALA A 31 -0.41 -0.29 22.12
CA ALA A 31 -0.43 -1.71 21.80
C ALA A 31 -1.87 -2.25 21.81
N ASP A 32 -2.28 -2.82 20.67
CA ASP A 32 -3.55 -3.50 20.47
C ASP A 32 -3.31 -4.98 20.12
N LEU A 33 -3.94 -5.88 20.85
CA LEU A 33 -3.79 -7.32 20.64
C LEU A 33 -5.02 -8.06 21.15
N GLN A 34 -5.54 -8.99 20.37
CA GLN A 34 -6.57 -9.94 20.80
C GLN A 34 -6.08 -11.37 20.56
N VAL A 35 -6.12 -12.17 21.62
CA VAL A 35 -5.82 -13.62 21.61
C VAL A 35 -7.08 -14.33 22.09
N ARG A 36 -7.58 -15.31 21.35
CA ARG A 36 -8.78 -16.06 21.75
C ARG A 36 -8.40 -17.18 22.73
N GLU A 37 -9.35 -17.61 23.55
CA GLU A 37 -9.19 -18.81 24.37
C GLU A 37 -8.86 -20.05 23.50
N GLY A 38 -7.83 -20.81 23.88
CA GLY A 38 -7.32 -21.95 23.11
C GLY A 38 -6.09 -21.63 22.26
N GLU A 39 -5.69 -20.36 22.16
CA GLU A 39 -4.61 -19.93 21.27
C GLU A 39 -3.30 -19.72 22.02
N SER A 40 -2.20 -20.16 21.42
CA SER A 40 -0.86 -19.88 21.90
C SER A 40 -0.19 -18.88 20.98
N VAL A 41 0.35 -17.79 21.55
CA VAL A 41 1.02 -16.72 20.81
C VAL A 41 2.40 -16.42 21.37
N LEU A 42 3.33 -16.05 20.50
CA LEU A 42 4.62 -15.47 20.81
C LEU A 42 4.60 -13.99 20.45
N LEU A 43 4.89 -13.14 21.42
CA LEU A 43 5.11 -11.73 21.27
C LEU A 43 6.62 -11.48 21.15
N SER A 44 7.08 -11.08 19.95
CA SER A 44 8.51 -10.95 19.63
C SER A 44 8.94 -9.52 19.32
N GLY A 45 10.23 -9.22 19.43
CA GLY A 45 10.80 -7.89 19.14
C GLY A 45 10.71 -6.91 20.33
N LEU A 46 10.59 -7.44 21.55
CA LEU A 46 10.61 -6.66 22.78
C LEU A 46 12.05 -6.52 23.27
N ASP A 47 12.51 -5.29 23.51
CA ASP A 47 13.74 -5.09 24.29
C ASP A 47 13.57 -5.61 25.74
N GLY A 48 14.67 -5.75 26.47
CA GLY A 48 14.64 -6.37 27.79
C GLY A 48 13.72 -5.65 28.78
N GLU A 49 13.57 -4.34 28.67
CA GLU A 49 12.72 -3.55 29.58
C GLU A 49 11.25 -3.59 29.17
N ALA A 50 10.94 -3.46 27.88
CA ALA A 50 9.61 -3.60 27.33
C ALA A 50 9.06 -5.01 27.59
N ARG A 51 9.90 -6.04 27.48
CA ARG A 51 9.54 -7.42 27.81
C ARG A 51 9.16 -7.55 29.27
N ARG A 52 10.05 -7.14 30.20
CA ARG A 52 9.78 -7.20 31.64
C ARG A 52 8.54 -6.40 32.04
N GLY A 53 8.37 -5.22 31.44
CA GLY A 53 7.21 -4.37 31.65
C GLY A 53 5.91 -5.04 31.17
N LEU A 54 5.90 -5.57 29.95
CA LEU A 54 4.72 -6.28 29.42
C LEU A 54 4.42 -7.55 30.21
N THR A 55 5.42 -8.32 30.64
CA THR A 55 5.23 -9.47 31.54
C THR A 55 4.52 -9.05 32.82
N ALA A 56 5.03 -8.02 33.50
CA ALA A 56 4.43 -7.52 34.74
C ALA A 56 3.01 -6.97 34.53
N LEU A 57 2.75 -6.34 33.38
CA LEU A 57 1.43 -5.85 33.00
C LEU A 57 0.43 -7.01 32.84
N LEU A 58 0.80 -8.04 32.05
CA LEU A 58 -0.06 -9.18 31.76
C LEU A 58 -0.31 -10.07 32.98
N GLU A 59 0.63 -10.13 33.92
CA GLU A 59 0.47 -10.82 35.20
C GLU A 59 -0.32 -10.01 36.24
N GLY A 60 -0.77 -8.79 35.90
CA GLY A 60 -1.50 -7.91 36.80
C GLY A 60 -0.63 -7.31 37.92
N ARG A 61 0.70 -7.40 37.81
CA ARG A 61 1.65 -6.81 38.76
C ARG A 61 1.85 -5.31 38.54
N MET A 62 1.48 -4.79 37.37
CA MET A 62 1.46 -3.35 37.11
C MET A 62 0.28 -2.96 36.21
N PRO A 63 -0.35 -1.80 36.44
CA PRO A 63 -1.37 -1.29 35.53
C PRO A 63 -0.73 -0.68 34.27
N PRO A 64 -1.47 -0.59 33.15
CA PRO A 64 -1.05 0.21 32.01
C PRO A 64 -1.01 1.70 32.38
N THR A 65 -0.14 2.47 31.71
CA THR A 65 -0.15 3.94 31.81
C THR A 65 -1.39 4.52 31.14
N TYR A 66 -1.82 3.93 30.02
CA TYR A 66 -3.05 4.25 29.31
C TYR A 66 -3.58 2.99 28.60
N GLY A 67 -4.88 2.95 28.30
CA GLY A 67 -5.53 1.81 27.64
C GLY A 67 -6.03 0.75 28.60
N THR A 68 -6.53 -0.36 28.06
CA THR A 68 -7.12 -1.45 28.85
C THR A 68 -6.44 -2.78 28.57
N VAL A 69 -6.24 -3.57 29.63
CA VAL A 69 -5.68 -4.92 29.60
C VAL A 69 -6.68 -5.87 30.22
N SER A 70 -7.03 -6.95 29.53
CA SER A 70 -7.85 -8.04 30.05
C SER A 70 -7.18 -9.36 29.75
N VAL A 71 -6.89 -10.15 30.79
CA VAL A 71 -6.30 -11.48 30.66
C VAL A 71 -7.34 -12.53 31.08
N GLY A 72 -7.63 -13.47 30.19
CA GLY A 72 -8.59 -14.55 30.40
C GLY A 72 -8.13 -15.54 31.46
N ARG A 73 -9.09 -16.25 32.07
CA ARG A 73 -8.79 -17.34 33.01
C ARG A 73 -8.13 -18.51 32.26
N GLY A 74 -7.08 -19.08 32.83
CA GLY A 74 -6.35 -20.21 32.21
C GLY A 74 -5.27 -19.81 31.19
N THR A 75 -5.04 -18.50 31.01
CA THR A 75 -3.92 -17.98 30.21
C THR A 75 -2.63 -18.01 31.02
N THR A 76 -1.59 -18.64 30.47
CA THR A 76 -0.23 -18.63 31.05
C THR A 76 0.66 -17.66 30.28
N VAL A 77 1.32 -16.74 30.99
CA VAL A 77 2.30 -15.81 30.42
C VAL A 77 3.71 -16.30 30.73
N LEU A 78 4.59 -16.36 29.73
CA LEU A 78 5.95 -16.86 29.86
C LEU A 78 6.93 -15.87 29.24
N ASP A 79 7.89 -15.38 30.04
CA ASP A 79 9.03 -14.63 29.54
C ASP A 79 10.14 -15.62 29.11
N ALA A 80 10.38 -15.72 27.81
CA ALA A 80 11.35 -16.64 27.21
C ALA A 80 12.72 -16.01 26.92
N GLY A 81 12.97 -14.78 27.38
CA GLY A 81 14.28 -14.16 27.24
C GLY A 81 14.65 -13.77 25.80
N ASP A 82 15.96 -13.59 25.59
CA ASP A 82 16.57 -13.07 24.35
C ASP A 82 16.72 -14.16 23.26
N ARG A 83 16.53 -15.43 23.64
CA ARG A 83 16.56 -16.59 22.76
C ARG A 83 15.46 -17.55 23.19
N PRO A 84 14.27 -17.51 22.57
CA PRO A 84 13.22 -18.46 22.88
C PRO A 84 13.70 -19.85 22.45
N GLY A 85 14.20 -20.64 23.41
CA GLY A 85 14.41 -22.07 23.23
C GLY A 85 13.06 -22.81 23.20
N SER A 86 13.09 -24.12 23.41
CA SER A 86 11.86 -24.88 23.66
C SER A 86 11.23 -24.43 24.98
N VAL A 87 10.10 -23.75 24.92
CA VAL A 87 9.32 -23.34 26.10
C VAL A 87 8.44 -24.52 26.52
N THR A 88 8.60 -25.01 27.75
CA THR A 88 7.77 -26.09 28.30
C THR A 88 6.72 -25.49 29.23
N VAL A 89 5.45 -25.73 28.95
CA VAL A 89 4.32 -25.25 29.76
C VAL A 89 3.96 -26.35 30.75
N ALA A 90 4.05 -26.06 32.05
CA ALA A 90 3.64 -27.01 33.10
C ALA A 90 2.16 -26.79 33.46
N GLY A 91 1.32 -27.82 33.32
CA GLY A 91 -0.10 -27.81 33.71
C GLY A 91 -1.10 -27.66 32.55
N GLU A 92 -2.39 -27.68 32.87
CA GLU A 92 -3.50 -27.51 31.91
C GLU A 92 -3.76 -26.02 31.61
N ALA A 93 -2.84 -25.38 30.88
CA ALA A 93 -3.09 -24.03 30.36
C ALA A 93 -4.02 -24.11 29.14
N SER A 94 -5.08 -23.30 29.11
CA SER A 94 -5.97 -23.22 27.95
C SER A 94 -5.38 -22.34 26.83
N SER A 95 -4.52 -21.38 27.18
CA SER A 95 -3.85 -20.46 26.24
C SER A 95 -2.46 -20.10 26.77
N VAL A 96 -1.48 -19.89 25.89
CA VAL A 96 -0.09 -19.61 26.30
C VAL A 96 0.45 -18.38 25.56
N ILE A 97 0.92 -17.39 26.30
CA ILE A 97 1.50 -16.16 25.76
C ILE A 97 2.98 -16.16 26.10
N VAL A 98 3.81 -16.30 25.08
CA VAL A 98 5.27 -16.26 25.20
C VAL A 98 5.76 -14.86 24.84
N LEU A 99 6.66 -14.28 25.62
CA LEU A 99 7.30 -12.98 25.37
C LEU A 99 8.78 -13.22 25.09
N ALA A 100 9.31 -12.73 23.97
CA ALA A 100 10.74 -12.87 23.64
C ALA A 100 11.28 -11.66 22.86
N GLY A 101 12.60 -11.47 22.86
CA GLY A 101 13.25 -10.42 22.05
C GLY A 101 14.60 -9.99 22.60
N GLN A 102 15.46 -9.43 21.74
CA GLN A 102 16.81 -8.95 22.08
C GLN A 102 16.86 -7.43 22.18
N ASP A 103 17.80 -6.92 22.99
CA ASP A 103 18.11 -5.49 23.01
C ASP A 103 18.58 -5.03 21.63
N GLY A 104 17.84 -4.11 21.00
CA GLY A 104 18.16 -3.54 19.69
C GLY A 104 17.51 -4.21 18.47
N GLU A 105 16.72 -5.28 18.64
CA GLU A 105 15.93 -5.85 17.54
C GLU A 105 14.54 -5.19 17.42
N GLY A 106 14.39 -4.32 16.42
CA GLY A 106 13.11 -3.71 16.04
C GLY A 106 12.95 -2.25 16.48
N PRO A 107 12.01 -1.49 15.87
CA PRO A 107 11.75 -0.12 16.28
C PRO A 107 11.24 -0.08 17.73
N PRO A 108 11.73 0.85 18.57
CA PRO A 108 11.33 0.93 19.97
C PRO A 108 9.81 1.07 20.10
N GLY A 109 9.21 0.21 20.93
CA GLY A 109 7.79 0.28 21.31
C GLY A 109 6.80 -0.50 20.46
N ARG A 110 7.23 -1.47 19.62
CA ARG A 110 6.33 -2.37 18.85
C ARG A 110 6.78 -3.84 18.95
N PHE A 111 5.85 -4.74 19.21
CA PHE A 111 6.06 -6.19 19.19
C PHE A 111 5.24 -6.86 18.08
N ARG A 112 5.71 -8.00 17.57
CA ARG A 112 4.97 -8.85 16.62
C ARG A 112 4.18 -9.91 17.39
N SER A 113 3.06 -10.38 16.82
CA SER A 113 2.36 -11.56 17.34
C SER A 113 2.46 -12.72 16.35
N LEU A 114 3.01 -13.84 16.83
CA LEU A 114 3.15 -15.09 16.10
C LEU A 114 2.24 -16.13 16.77
N ARG A 115 1.46 -16.93 16.04
CA ARG A 115 0.67 -18.05 16.58
C ARG A 115 1.44 -19.35 16.49
N LEU A 116 1.19 -20.26 17.44
CA LEU A 116 1.71 -21.63 17.36
C LEU A 116 0.85 -22.45 16.38
N ASP A 117 1.44 -22.93 15.29
CA ASP A 117 0.84 -23.86 14.33
C ASP A 117 1.81 -25.02 14.02
N GLY A 118 1.33 -26.27 14.11
CA GLY A 118 2.18 -27.45 13.89
C GLY A 118 3.45 -27.55 14.75
N GLY A 119 3.50 -26.85 15.90
CA GLY A 119 4.68 -26.79 16.77
C GLY A 119 5.70 -25.70 16.42
N GLN A 120 5.41 -24.83 15.43
CA GLN A 120 6.22 -23.67 15.07
C GLN A 120 5.44 -22.37 15.27
N PHE A 121 6.12 -21.30 15.68
CA PHE A 121 5.53 -19.98 15.72
C PHE A 121 5.51 -19.37 14.32
N VAL A 122 4.32 -19.16 13.77
CA VAL A 122 4.05 -18.55 12.45
C VAL A 122 3.38 -17.18 12.65
N GLU A 123 3.46 -16.25 11.69
CA GLU A 123 2.68 -14.99 11.81
C GLU A 123 1.20 -15.27 12.01
N SER A 124 0.58 -14.53 12.96
CA SER A 124 -0.86 -14.55 13.14
C SER A 124 -1.52 -14.32 11.77
N PRO A 125 -2.35 -15.24 11.27
CA PRO A 125 -2.84 -15.14 9.91
C PRO A 125 -3.62 -13.84 9.76
N ALA A 126 -3.26 -13.06 8.73
CA ALA A 126 -4.10 -12.02 8.19
C ALA A 126 -5.46 -12.65 7.89
N GLY A 127 -6.52 -12.25 8.59
CA GLY A 127 -7.83 -12.76 8.24
C GLY A 127 -8.22 -12.25 6.86
N ARG A 128 -8.79 -13.12 6.05
CA ARG A 128 -9.29 -12.73 4.73
C ARG A 128 -10.59 -11.95 4.90
N VAL A 129 -10.65 -10.79 4.27
CA VAL A 129 -11.81 -9.92 4.26
C VAL A 129 -12.41 -9.97 2.84
N PRO A 130 -13.70 -10.30 2.69
CA PRO A 130 -14.37 -10.22 1.39
C PRO A 130 -14.26 -8.82 0.79
N LEU A 131 -14.05 -8.71 -0.53
CA LEU A 131 -13.84 -7.41 -1.19
C LEU A 131 -14.97 -6.40 -0.93
N ALA A 132 -16.23 -6.86 -0.97
CA ALA A 132 -17.39 -6.00 -0.67
C ALA A 132 -17.39 -5.48 0.77
N GLU A 133 -16.98 -6.31 1.73
CA GLU A 133 -16.84 -5.92 3.13
C GLU A 133 -15.72 -4.90 3.31
N LEU A 134 -14.58 -5.17 2.68
CA LEU A 134 -13.41 -4.31 2.72
C LEU A 134 -13.72 -2.93 2.14
N HIS A 135 -14.43 -2.89 1.02
CA HIS A 135 -14.90 -1.67 0.38
C HIS A 135 -15.82 -0.87 1.30
N ARG A 136 -16.87 -1.51 1.83
CA ARG A 136 -17.82 -0.86 2.73
C ARG A 136 -17.14 -0.24 3.95
N ARG A 137 -16.20 -0.96 4.58
CA ARG A 137 -15.46 -0.46 5.74
C ARG A 137 -14.52 0.69 5.39
N THR A 138 -13.85 0.60 4.23
CA THR A 138 -12.97 1.65 3.73
C THR A 138 -13.74 2.94 3.47
N VAL A 139 -14.86 2.86 2.76
CA VAL A 139 -15.75 4.02 2.51
C VAL A 139 -16.27 4.59 3.82
N ALA A 140 -16.75 3.75 4.74
CA ALA A 140 -17.26 4.20 6.04
C ALA A 140 -16.20 4.95 6.87
N ALA A 141 -14.95 4.50 6.85
CA ALA A 141 -13.86 5.18 7.54
C ALA A 141 -13.54 6.55 6.94
N LEU A 142 -13.56 6.67 5.61
CA LEU A 142 -13.35 7.95 4.92
C LEU A 142 -14.50 8.93 5.17
N LEU A 143 -15.75 8.46 5.13
CA LEU A 143 -16.93 9.25 5.48
C LEU A 143 -16.84 9.76 6.93
N ALA A 144 -16.44 8.90 7.87
CA ALA A 144 -16.24 9.28 9.27
C ALA A 144 -15.12 10.33 9.45
N ALA A 145 -14.17 10.39 8.53
CA ALA A 145 -13.12 11.42 8.47
C ALA A 145 -13.55 12.71 7.75
N GLY A 146 -14.82 12.83 7.36
CA GLY A 146 -15.38 14.03 6.74
C GLY A 146 -15.17 14.12 5.22
N VAL A 147 -14.77 13.02 4.57
CA VAL A 147 -14.70 12.93 3.11
C VAL A 147 -16.12 12.82 2.55
N GLY A 148 -16.42 13.55 1.48
CA GLY A 148 -17.72 13.44 0.79
C GLY A 148 -17.95 12.05 0.18
N GLU A 149 -19.22 11.65 0.04
CA GLU A 149 -19.61 10.31 -0.41
C GLU A 149 -18.96 9.88 -1.73
N GLU A 150 -19.08 10.69 -2.78
CA GLU A 150 -18.48 10.38 -4.09
C GLU A 150 -16.95 10.23 -4.01
N ALA A 151 -16.29 11.05 -3.19
CA ALA A 151 -14.85 10.99 -3.02
C ALA A 151 -14.41 9.77 -2.19
N ALA A 152 -15.21 9.40 -1.19
CA ALA A 152 -14.99 8.21 -0.37
C ALA A 152 -15.17 6.93 -1.20
N GLU A 153 -16.18 6.88 -2.05
CA GLU A 153 -16.43 5.79 -3.02
C GLU A 153 -15.28 5.67 -4.03
N ALA A 154 -14.83 6.78 -4.62
CA ALA A 154 -13.70 6.77 -5.56
C ALA A 154 -12.41 6.27 -4.89
N ALA A 155 -12.10 6.73 -3.68
CA ALA A 155 -10.91 6.29 -2.96
C ALA A 155 -11.04 4.83 -2.47
N GLY A 156 -12.19 4.44 -1.94
CA GLY A 156 -12.47 3.07 -1.50
C GLY A 156 -12.35 2.07 -2.64
N GLY A 157 -12.93 2.38 -3.80
CA GLY A 157 -12.83 1.56 -5.01
C GLY A 157 -11.38 1.35 -5.46
N VAL A 158 -10.58 2.42 -5.52
CA VAL A 158 -9.17 2.34 -5.92
C VAL A 158 -8.33 1.52 -4.93
N LEU A 159 -8.51 1.71 -3.62
CA LEU A 159 -7.76 0.95 -2.61
C LEU A 159 -8.12 -0.54 -2.65
N VAL A 160 -9.40 -0.88 -2.83
CA VAL A 160 -9.84 -2.28 -2.90
C VAL A 160 -9.45 -2.94 -4.22
N ASP A 161 -9.47 -2.22 -5.34
CA ASP A 161 -8.99 -2.75 -6.61
C ASP A 161 -7.48 -3.03 -6.59
N ALA A 162 -6.70 -2.21 -5.90
CA ALA A 162 -5.29 -2.48 -5.66
C ALA A 162 -5.07 -3.75 -4.80
N GLU A 163 -5.88 -3.98 -3.77
CA GLU A 163 -5.85 -5.24 -3.00
C GLU A 163 -6.23 -6.44 -3.89
N ARG A 164 -7.31 -6.31 -4.66
CA ARG A 164 -7.81 -7.35 -5.57
C ARG A 164 -6.73 -7.77 -6.57
N ARG A 165 -5.97 -6.82 -7.13
CA ARG A 165 -4.89 -7.10 -8.10
C ARG A 165 -3.54 -7.43 -7.44
N GLY A 166 -3.48 -7.56 -6.12
CA GLY A 166 -2.25 -7.92 -5.39
C GLY A 166 -1.25 -6.78 -5.19
N HIS A 167 -1.60 -5.53 -5.54
CA HIS A 167 -0.80 -4.34 -5.29
C HIS A 167 -1.06 -3.77 -3.89
N ARG A 168 -0.87 -4.60 -2.86
CA ARG A 168 -1.15 -4.28 -1.44
C ARG A 168 -0.48 -3.00 -0.93
N SER A 169 0.66 -2.62 -1.52
CA SER A 169 1.35 -1.36 -1.25
C SER A 169 0.53 -0.10 -1.56
N HIS A 170 -0.47 -0.22 -2.42
CA HIS A 170 -1.40 0.83 -2.83
C HIS A 170 -2.85 0.53 -2.41
N GLY A 171 -3.04 -0.49 -1.57
CA GLY A 171 -4.34 -0.93 -1.05
C GLY A 171 -4.67 -0.33 0.31
N VAL A 172 -5.49 -1.04 1.08
CA VAL A 172 -6.05 -0.58 2.36
C VAL A 172 -4.98 -0.31 3.43
N ALA A 173 -3.78 -0.87 3.27
CA ALA A 173 -2.62 -0.50 4.09
C ALA A 173 -2.27 1.02 4.05
N LEU A 174 -2.74 1.77 3.05
CA LEU A 174 -2.61 3.23 2.99
C LEU A 174 -3.69 4.00 3.75
N LEU A 175 -4.84 3.37 4.04
CA LEU A 175 -5.98 4.04 4.66
C LEU A 175 -5.61 4.72 5.99
N PRO A 176 -4.87 4.10 6.93
CA PRO A 176 -4.47 4.79 8.15
C PRO A 176 -3.62 6.05 7.90
N THR A 177 -2.80 6.02 6.84
CA THR A 177 -1.98 7.18 6.45
C THR A 177 -2.86 8.30 5.88
N TYR A 178 -3.90 7.98 5.11
CA TYR A 178 -4.85 8.97 4.62
C TYR A 178 -5.66 9.58 5.76
N LEU A 179 -6.21 8.76 6.66
CA LEU A 179 -6.97 9.25 7.81
C LEU A 179 -6.12 10.18 8.70
N ARG A 180 -4.86 9.82 8.93
CA ARG A 180 -3.89 10.66 9.63
C ARG A 180 -3.68 12.00 8.92
N ARG A 181 -3.41 11.98 7.61
CA ARG A 181 -3.19 13.21 6.82
C ARG A 181 -4.45 14.07 6.69
N ILE A 182 -5.64 13.48 6.69
CA ILE A 182 -6.91 14.22 6.75
C ILE A 182 -6.98 14.98 8.08
N ARG A 183 -6.76 14.28 9.20
CA ARG A 183 -6.76 14.88 10.54
C ARG A 183 -5.69 15.98 10.67
N ASP A 184 -4.49 15.73 10.12
CA ASP A 184 -3.34 16.64 10.25
C ASP A 184 -3.38 17.79 9.21
N GLY A 185 -4.36 17.80 8.28
CA GLY A 185 -4.55 18.87 7.30
C GLY A 185 -3.79 18.70 5.97
N GLY A 186 -3.00 17.64 5.81
CA GLY A 186 -2.30 17.34 4.55
C GLY A 186 -3.18 16.76 3.44
N ILE A 187 -4.42 16.36 3.77
CA ILE A 187 -5.48 16.02 2.81
C ILE A 187 -6.73 16.82 3.18
N ARG A 188 -7.22 17.64 2.24
CA ARG A 188 -8.42 18.45 2.44
C ARG A 188 -9.67 17.60 2.20
N ALA A 189 -10.30 17.09 3.25
CA ALA A 189 -11.43 16.15 3.16
C ALA A 189 -12.63 16.67 2.35
N GLY A 190 -12.90 17.98 2.42
CA GLY A 190 -13.98 18.65 1.68
C GLY A 190 -13.59 19.15 0.29
N SER A 191 -12.38 18.84 -0.21
CA SER A 191 -11.99 19.26 -1.56
C SER A 191 -12.71 18.44 -2.62
N LEU A 192 -13.24 19.11 -3.63
CA LEU A 192 -13.81 18.51 -4.83
C LEU A 192 -12.96 18.92 -6.04
N PRO A 193 -12.58 17.97 -6.91
CA PRO A 193 -11.77 18.27 -8.07
C PRO A 193 -12.56 19.15 -9.07
N ARG A 194 -11.87 20.11 -9.69
CA ARG A 194 -12.45 21.03 -10.66
C ARG A 194 -11.81 20.82 -12.02
N LEU A 195 -12.60 20.37 -12.98
CA LEU A 195 -12.18 20.25 -14.37
C LEU A 195 -12.39 21.57 -15.11
N THR A 196 -11.40 21.99 -15.89
CA THR A 196 -11.45 23.12 -16.81
C THR A 196 -11.08 22.63 -18.20
N GLU A 197 -12.02 22.68 -19.15
CA GLU A 197 -11.73 22.41 -20.56
C GLU A 197 -10.96 23.60 -21.16
N ILE A 198 -9.83 23.31 -21.79
CA ILE A 198 -8.98 24.29 -22.49
C ILE A 198 -9.30 24.26 -23.99
N THR A 199 -9.47 23.06 -24.52
CA THR A 199 -9.98 22.78 -25.87
C THR A 199 -10.90 21.55 -25.79
N PRO A 200 -11.60 21.16 -26.87
CA PRO A 200 -12.38 19.92 -26.86
C PRO A 200 -11.56 18.65 -26.54
N ALA A 201 -10.24 18.69 -26.76
CA ALA A 201 -9.33 17.56 -26.53
C ALA A 201 -8.33 17.77 -25.37
N LEU A 202 -8.29 18.96 -24.76
CA LEU A 202 -7.35 19.28 -23.67
C LEU A 202 -8.07 19.86 -22.45
N ALA A 203 -7.77 19.34 -21.26
CA ALA A 203 -8.29 19.86 -20.00
C ALA A 203 -7.23 19.90 -18.90
N SER A 204 -7.57 20.61 -17.82
CA SER A 204 -6.83 20.59 -16.56
C SER A 204 -7.78 20.28 -15.40
N VAL A 205 -7.33 19.50 -14.43
CA VAL A 205 -8.05 19.19 -13.19
C VAL A 205 -7.25 19.71 -12.00
N ASP A 206 -7.84 20.67 -11.29
CA ASP A 206 -7.37 21.09 -9.98
C ASP A 206 -7.95 20.15 -8.92
N ALA A 207 -7.10 19.37 -8.26
CA ALA A 207 -7.52 18.45 -7.20
C ALA A 207 -7.80 19.16 -5.85
N GLY A 208 -7.37 20.42 -5.71
CA GLY A 208 -7.57 21.24 -4.52
C GLY A 208 -6.98 20.65 -3.24
N GLY A 209 -5.95 19.80 -3.32
CA GLY A 209 -5.32 19.18 -2.16
C GLY A 209 -6.16 18.12 -1.44
N GLY A 210 -7.20 17.57 -2.09
CA GLY A 210 -8.03 16.48 -1.57
C GLY A 210 -7.36 15.11 -1.65
N LEU A 211 -8.16 14.05 -1.47
CA LEU A 211 -7.76 12.70 -1.89
C LEU A 211 -7.47 12.71 -3.39
N GLY A 212 -6.52 11.90 -3.86
CA GLY A 212 -6.12 11.95 -5.27
C GLY A 212 -6.99 11.14 -6.21
N GLN A 213 -7.65 10.13 -5.68
CA GLN A 213 -8.47 9.19 -6.43
C GLN A 213 -9.68 9.85 -7.12
N PRO A 214 -10.41 10.79 -6.49
CA PRO A 214 -11.51 11.50 -7.15
C PRO A 214 -11.04 12.32 -8.36
N ALA A 215 -9.93 13.06 -8.23
CA ALA A 215 -9.38 13.87 -9.31
C ALA A 215 -8.89 13.00 -10.49
N ALA A 216 -8.19 11.90 -10.18
CA ALA A 216 -7.70 10.96 -11.17
C ALA A 216 -8.84 10.22 -11.89
N ARG A 217 -9.92 9.86 -11.19
CA ARG A 217 -11.12 9.27 -11.79
C ARG A 217 -11.82 10.23 -12.75
N LEU A 218 -12.03 11.48 -12.32
CA LEU A 218 -12.59 12.53 -13.16
C LEU A 218 -11.75 12.75 -14.44
N ALA A 219 -10.43 12.80 -14.27
CA ALA A 219 -9.49 12.92 -15.38
C ALA A 219 -9.57 11.73 -16.36
N ALA A 220 -9.55 10.50 -15.84
CA ALA A 220 -9.60 9.29 -16.66
C ALA A 220 -10.91 9.19 -17.46
N ASP A 221 -12.06 9.42 -16.82
CA ASP A 221 -13.37 9.36 -17.47
C ASP A 221 -13.49 10.45 -18.56
N TRP A 222 -13.09 11.69 -18.26
CA TRP A 222 -13.12 12.78 -19.26
C TRP A 222 -12.16 12.50 -20.43
N CYS A 223 -10.93 12.09 -20.14
CA CYS A 223 -9.91 11.82 -21.15
C CYS A 223 -10.33 10.70 -22.09
N ALA A 224 -10.84 9.59 -21.55
CA ALA A 224 -11.29 8.46 -22.35
C ALA A 224 -12.46 8.85 -23.27
N ALA A 225 -13.45 9.58 -22.74
CA ALA A 225 -14.59 10.06 -23.53
C ALA A 225 -14.16 10.99 -24.67
N ARG A 226 -13.31 11.98 -24.38
CA ARG A 226 -12.83 12.94 -25.40
C ARG A 226 -11.90 12.32 -26.42
N ALA A 227 -11.08 11.35 -26.02
CA ALA A 227 -10.24 10.61 -26.96
C ALA A 227 -11.10 9.81 -27.95
N ALA A 228 -12.18 9.18 -27.48
CA ALA A 228 -13.10 8.46 -28.37
C ALA A 228 -13.76 9.38 -29.40
N GLU A 229 -14.12 10.59 -28.98
CA GLU A 229 -14.78 11.60 -29.82
C GLU A 229 -13.82 12.28 -30.82
N HIS A 230 -12.63 12.68 -30.37
CA HIS A 230 -11.72 13.56 -31.11
C HIS A 230 -10.46 12.87 -31.63
N GLY A 231 -10.30 11.58 -31.38
CA GLY A 231 -9.12 10.80 -31.76
C GLY A 231 -8.01 10.81 -30.72
N LEU A 232 -7.72 11.95 -30.11
CA LEU A 232 -6.74 12.12 -29.05
C LEU A 232 -7.28 13.08 -27.99
N ALA A 233 -7.05 12.80 -26.72
CA ALA A 233 -7.29 13.77 -25.65
C ALA A 233 -6.21 13.68 -24.57
N ALA A 234 -5.97 14.78 -23.86
CA ALA A 234 -5.08 14.81 -22.72
C ALA A 234 -5.62 15.68 -21.59
N VAL A 235 -5.38 15.26 -20.35
CA VAL A 235 -5.76 16.03 -19.16
C VAL A 235 -4.64 16.01 -18.12
N ALA A 236 -4.26 17.20 -17.69
CA ALA A 236 -3.32 17.42 -16.60
C ALA A 236 -4.08 17.41 -15.26
N VAL A 237 -3.50 16.79 -14.23
CA VAL A 237 -4.02 16.87 -12.86
C VAL A 237 -2.94 17.49 -11.97
N HIS A 238 -3.31 18.50 -11.18
CA HIS A 238 -2.36 19.22 -10.32
C HIS A 238 -2.91 19.49 -8.92
N ASP A 239 -2.01 19.95 -8.03
CA ASP A 239 -2.24 20.15 -6.58
C ASP A 239 -2.85 18.92 -5.89
N ASN A 240 -2.38 17.73 -6.28
CA ASN A 240 -2.98 16.48 -5.87
C ASN A 240 -2.25 15.82 -4.68
N ASN A 241 -2.92 14.88 -4.00
CA ASN A 241 -2.26 13.89 -3.14
C ASN A 241 -2.08 12.56 -3.91
N HIS A 242 -1.74 11.49 -3.18
CA HIS A 242 -1.53 10.16 -3.73
C HIS A 242 -2.78 9.61 -4.43
N VAL A 243 -2.60 9.04 -5.64
CA VAL A 243 -3.68 8.52 -6.49
C VAL A 243 -3.87 7.00 -6.45
N GLY A 244 -3.06 6.26 -5.68
CA GLY A 244 -3.13 4.80 -5.67
C GLY A 244 -2.44 4.17 -6.87
N MET A 245 -2.92 2.99 -7.26
CA MET A 245 -2.45 2.25 -8.44
C MET A 245 -3.00 2.89 -9.72
N LEU A 246 -2.16 3.14 -10.74
CA LEU A 246 -2.61 3.77 -11.98
C LEU A 246 -3.53 2.84 -12.80
N ALA A 247 -3.28 1.53 -12.77
CA ALA A 247 -4.16 0.55 -13.40
C ALA A 247 -5.59 0.53 -12.81
N ALA A 248 -5.85 1.16 -11.65
CA ALA A 248 -7.21 1.27 -11.09
C ALA A 248 -8.15 2.09 -12.00
N TYR A 249 -7.59 2.98 -12.81
CA TYR A 249 -8.35 3.86 -13.72
C TYR A 249 -8.66 3.22 -15.08
N ARG A 250 -8.26 1.96 -15.29
CA ARG A 250 -8.40 1.24 -16.58
C ARG A 250 -9.82 1.16 -17.12
N HIS A 251 -10.82 1.08 -16.23
CA HIS A 251 -12.21 0.88 -16.64
C HIS A 251 -12.79 2.07 -17.42
N ALA A 252 -12.26 3.28 -17.24
CA ALA A 252 -12.64 4.44 -18.06
C ALA A 252 -12.27 4.23 -19.53
N PHE A 253 -11.02 3.85 -19.78
CA PHE A 253 -10.49 3.58 -21.12
C PHE A 253 -11.15 2.37 -21.77
N GLN A 254 -11.41 1.32 -20.98
CA GLN A 254 -12.17 0.13 -21.40
C GLN A 254 -13.59 0.48 -21.87
N ARG A 255 -14.32 1.30 -21.10
CA ARG A 255 -15.71 1.68 -21.40
C ARG A 255 -15.82 2.41 -22.74
N HIS A 256 -14.83 3.24 -23.05
CA HIS A 256 -14.79 4.03 -24.28
C HIS A 256 -14.02 3.35 -25.41
N GLN A 257 -13.47 2.15 -25.19
CA GLN A 257 -12.69 1.39 -26.17
C GLN A 257 -11.53 2.20 -26.78
N VAL A 258 -10.81 2.92 -25.91
CA VAL A 258 -9.63 3.73 -26.25
C VAL A 258 -8.41 3.28 -25.45
N VAL A 259 -7.22 3.47 -25.99
CA VAL A 259 -5.94 3.23 -25.28
C VAL A 259 -5.67 4.39 -24.33
N GLY A 260 -5.26 4.10 -23.09
CA GLY A 260 -4.86 5.08 -22.10
C GLY A 260 -3.37 5.05 -21.82
N PHE A 261 -2.75 6.21 -21.67
CA PHE A 261 -1.38 6.38 -21.19
C PHE A 261 -1.37 7.36 -20.02
N LEU A 262 -0.97 6.86 -18.85
CA LEU A 262 -1.07 7.55 -17.57
C LEU A 262 0.33 7.72 -16.98
N LEU A 263 0.61 8.91 -16.47
CA LEU A 263 1.85 9.26 -15.81
C LEU A 263 1.55 9.87 -14.45
N ASN A 264 2.38 9.57 -13.45
CA ASN A 264 2.31 10.16 -12.12
C ASN A 264 3.68 10.53 -11.58
N THR A 265 3.76 11.68 -10.91
CA THR A 265 4.92 12.10 -10.11
C THR A 265 4.66 11.96 -8.61
N SER A 266 5.73 11.83 -7.83
CA SER A 266 5.62 11.71 -6.37
C SER A 266 6.83 12.33 -5.67
N GLY A 267 6.75 12.49 -4.34
CA GLY A 267 7.88 12.97 -3.55
C GLY A 267 9.09 12.03 -3.61
N PRO A 268 10.31 12.53 -3.31
CA PRO A 268 11.53 11.83 -3.68
C PRO A 268 11.77 10.62 -2.78
N SER A 269 11.99 9.47 -3.41
CA SER A 269 12.35 8.20 -2.77
C SER A 269 13.33 7.36 -3.60
N ILE A 270 13.72 7.85 -4.78
CA ILE A 270 14.57 7.15 -5.74
C ILE A 270 15.87 7.92 -5.95
N ALA A 271 16.98 7.19 -5.98
CA ALA A 271 18.30 7.72 -6.32
C ALA A 271 18.64 7.47 -7.79
N ALA A 272 19.23 8.49 -8.43
CA ALA A 272 19.84 8.35 -9.76
C ALA A 272 21.02 7.37 -9.72
N PRO A 273 21.47 6.80 -10.86
CA PRO A 273 22.59 5.86 -10.85
C PRO A 273 23.85 6.53 -10.29
N GLY A 274 24.42 5.94 -9.23
CA GLY A 274 25.61 6.45 -8.53
C GLY A 274 25.33 7.56 -7.50
N ALA A 275 24.07 7.97 -7.30
CA ALA A 275 23.69 8.90 -6.25
C ALA A 275 23.32 8.16 -4.95
N ALA A 276 23.57 8.79 -3.81
CA ALA A 276 23.14 8.32 -2.49
C ALA A 276 21.81 8.94 -2.03
N VAL A 277 21.56 10.19 -2.44
CA VAL A 277 20.41 10.97 -1.98
C VAL A 277 19.22 10.75 -2.91
N PRO A 278 18.02 10.46 -2.37
CA PRO A 278 16.83 10.36 -3.21
C PRO A 278 16.41 11.76 -3.70
N THR A 279 16.45 11.96 -5.02
CA THR A 279 16.02 13.20 -5.69
C THR A 279 14.88 12.99 -6.67
N LEU A 280 14.61 11.74 -7.04
CA LEU A 280 13.56 11.35 -7.97
C LEU A 280 12.39 10.72 -7.20
N GLY A 281 11.17 10.93 -7.69
CA GLY A 281 9.99 10.28 -7.18
C GLY A 281 9.92 8.82 -7.61
N SER A 282 9.07 8.04 -6.93
CA SER A 282 8.62 6.72 -7.41
C SER A 282 7.63 6.89 -8.56
N ASN A 283 8.02 7.65 -9.59
CA ASN A 283 7.17 8.04 -10.70
C ASN A 283 6.66 6.78 -11.40
N ALA A 284 5.40 6.84 -11.82
CA ALA A 284 4.71 5.68 -12.37
C ALA A 284 4.26 5.95 -13.81
N ILE A 285 4.29 4.88 -14.59
CA ILE A 285 3.89 4.86 -16.00
C ILE A 285 2.93 3.69 -16.17
N CYS A 286 1.76 3.98 -16.70
CA CYS A 286 0.76 2.98 -16.99
C CYS A 286 0.23 3.10 -18.42
N LEU A 287 0.17 1.98 -19.12
CA LEU A 287 -0.54 1.83 -20.39
C LEU A 287 -1.75 0.93 -20.14
N VAL A 288 -2.92 1.39 -20.58
CA VAL A 288 -4.16 0.62 -20.59
C VAL A 288 -4.56 0.38 -22.03
N THR A 289 -4.65 -0.88 -22.41
CA THR A 289 -5.14 -1.30 -23.72
C THR A 289 -6.52 -1.92 -23.54
N PRO A 290 -7.58 -1.36 -24.16
CA PRO A 290 -8.91 -1.89 -24.01
C PRO A 290 -9.01 -3.25 -24.70
N SER A 291 -9.80 -4.13 -24.11
CA SER A 291 -10.12 -5.45 -24.65
C SER A 291 -11.59 -5.56 -25.05
N ALA A 292 -11.96 -6.68 -25.66
CA ALA A 292 -13.33 -6.99 -26.02
C ALA A 292 -14.29 -6.74 -24.85
N ALA A 293 -15.50 -6.30 -25.16
CA ALA A 293 -16.49 -5.98 -24.14
C ALA A 293 -16.72 -7.15 -23.17
N GLY A 294 -16.53 -6.90 -21.87
CA GLY A 294 -16.66 -7.92 -20.81
C GLY A 294 -15.35 -8.60 -20.41
N ALA A 295 -14.26 -8.42 -21.15
CA ALA A 295 -12.93 -8.87 -20.73
C ALA A 295 -12.21 -7.80 -19.89
N GLU A 296 -11.23 -8.22 -19.08
CA GLU A 296 -10.34 -7.29 -18.38
C GLU A 296 -9.38 -6.62 -19.38
N PRO A 297 -9.10 -5.32 -19.22
CA PRO A 297 -8.16 -4.62 -20.09
C PRO A 297 -6.72 -5.06 -19.83
N PHE A 298 -5.94 -5.24 -20.89
CA PHE A 298 -4.50 -5.44 -20.78
C PHE A 298 -3.84 -4.17 -20.21
N CYS A 299 -3.10 -4.31 -19.11
CA CYS A 299 -2.45 -3.18 -18.45
C CYS A 299 -0.95 -3.44 -18.30
N VAL A 300 -0.14 -2.41 -18.55
CA VAL A 300 1.25 -2.33 -18.09
C VAL A 300 1.28 -1.22 -17.04
N ASP A 301 1.67 -1.51 -15.80
CA ASP A 301 1.75 -0.52 -14.72
C ASP A 301 3.05 -0.72 -13.93
N LEU A 302 3.94 0.28 -13.97
CA LEU A 302 5.23 0.21 -13.29
C LEU A 302 5.62 1.53 -12.63
N ALA A 303 6.32 1.42 -11.51
CA ALA A 303 7.12 2.51 -10.94
C ALA A 303 8.55 2.45 -11.47
N THR A 304 9.27 3.57 -11.47
CA THR A 304 10.63 3.62 -12.00
C THR A 304 11.73 3.18 -11.01
N GLY A 305 11.37 2.79 -9.79
CA GLY A 305 12.30 2.11 -8.87
C GLY A 305 12.47 0.64 -9.23
N VAL A 306 13.59 0.04 -8.83
CA VAL A 306 13.75 -1.44 -8.89
C VAL A 306 12.68 -2.18 -8.10
N VAL A 307 12.07 -1.50 -7.11
CA VAL A 307 10.95 -1.99 -6.33
C VAL A 307 10.06 -0.82 -5.90
N ALA A 308 8.77 -1.08 -5.70
CA ALA A 308 7.88 -0.11 -5.07
C ALA A 308 8.23 0.10 -3.59
N ALA A 309 8.27 1.36 -3.12
CA ALA A 309 8.53 1.71 -1.73
C ALA A 309 7.62 1.00 -0.72
N GLY A 310 6.37 0.70 -1.10
CA GLY A 310 5.46 -0.04 -0.23
C GLY A 310 5.85 -1.51 -0.02
N LYS A 311 6.59 -2.17 -0.94
CA LYS A 311 7.11 -3.53 -0.72
C LYS A 311 8.24 -3.54 0.32
N ILE A 312 9.06 -2.49 0.34
CA ILE A 312 10.07 -2.29 1.40
C ILE A 312 9.39 -2.05 2.74
N ARG A 313 8.34 -1.23 2.77
CA ARG A 313 7.55 -0.98 3.99
C ARG A 313 6.79 -2.22 4.48
N ASP A 314 6.29 -3.04 3.57
CA ASP A 314 5.72 -4.34 3.92
C ASP A 314 6.77 -5.24 4.59
N ALA A 315 7.99 -5.29 4.03
CA ALA A 315 9.10 -5.99 4.67
C ALA A 315 9.46 -5.38 6.04
N ALA A 316 9.40 -4.05 6.21
CA ALA A 316 9.57 -3.39 7.51
C ALA A 316 8.49 -3.80 8.52
N ASN A 317 7.23 -3.86 8.08
CA ASN A 317 6.09 -4.25 8.91
C ASN A 317 6.19 -5.72 9.35
N ARG A 318 6.62 -6.59 8.43
CA ARG A 318 6.96 -8.00 8.73
C ARG A 318 8.31 -8.15 9.42
N GLY A 319 9.05 -7.05 9.57
CA GLY A 319 10.43 -6.93 10.02
C GLY A 319 11.34 -8.06 9.51
N VAL A 320 11.29 -8.27 8.20
CA VAL A 320 12.19 -9.14 7.44
C VAL A 320 13.10 -8.26 6.57
N PRO A 321 14.34 -8.68 6.30
CA PRO A 321 15.21 -7.95 5.38
C PRO A 321 14.62 -7.93 3.96
N VAL A 322 14.91 -6.88 3.21
CA VAL A 322 14.60 -6.83 1.77
C VAL A 322 15.68 -7.53 0.94
N PRO A 323 15.35 -8.06 -0.25
CA PRO A 323 16.34 -8.59 -1.17
C PRO A 323 17.48 -7.60 -1.47
N PRO A 324 18.74 -8.08 -1.61
CA PRO A 324 19.85 -7.23 -2.03
C PRO A 324 19.55 -6.44 -3.29
N GLY A 325 19.98 -5.18 -3.33
CA GLY A 325 19.80 -4.29 -4.47
C GLY A 325 18.46 -3.52 -4.50
N TRP A 326 17.53 -3.79 -3.57
CA TRP A 326 16.28 -3.04 -3.46
C TRP A 326 16.42 -1.67 -2.80
N LEU A 327 17.45 -1.50 -1.96
CA LEU A 327 17.58 -0.36 -1.08
C LEU A 327 19.05 0.02 -0.91
N GLN A 328 19.28 1.32 -0.71
CA GLN A 328 20.53 1.90 -0.26
C GLN A 328 20.27 2.67 1.03
N ASP A 329 21.24 2.68 1.93
CA ASP A 329 21.21 3.50 3.14
C ASP A 329 21.46 4.99 2.83
N ALA A 330 21.45 5.83 3.87
CA ALA A 330 21.68 7.28 3.74
C ALA A 330 23.07 7.66 3.18
N SER A 331 24.04 6.74 3.20
CA SER A 331 25.38 6.93 2.62
C SER A 331 25.45 6.51 1.14
N GLY A 332 24.41 5.84 0.64
CA GLY A 332 24.37 5.24 -0.69
C GLY A 332 24.93 3.81 -0.75
N ALA A 333 25.30 3.23 0.39
CA ALA A 333 25.74 1.84 0.43
C ALA A 333 24.55 0.89 0.29
N PRO A 334 24.69 -0.27 -0.39
CA PRO A 334 23.61 -1.26 -0.48
C PRO A 334 23.13 -1.69 0.90
N SER A 335 21.81 -1.70 1.12
CA SER A 335 21.19 -2.11 2.37
C SER A 335 20.10 -3.16 2.14
N THR A 336 19.91 -4.01 3.15
CA THR A 336 18.80 -4.95 3.26
C THR A 336 17.90 -4.64 4.45
N ASP A 337 18.20 -3.62 5.26
CA ASP A 337 17.34 -3.18 6.35
C ASP A 337 16.22 -2.28 5.80
N PRO A 338 14.95 -2.73 5.79
CA PRO A 338 13.86 -1.91 5.25
C PRO A 338 13.62 -0.61 6.01
N GLY A 339 14.11 -0.48 7.26
CA GLY A 339 14.04 0.75 8.04
C GLY A 339 14.88 1.89 7.45
N ASP A 340 15.88 1.59 6.62
CA ASP A 340 16.73 2.61 6.02
C ASP A 340 15.95 3.53 5.07
N LEU A 341 14.86 3.06 4.45
CA LEU A 341 14.02 3.88 3.59
C LEU A 341 13.44 5.11 4.33
N ASP A 342 13.08 4.96 5.60
CA ASP A 342 12.55 6.07 6.40
C ASP A 342 13.69 6.88 7.07
N ARG A 343 14.89 6.29 7.21
CA ARG A 343 16.16 6.94 7.66
C ARG A 343 16.98 7.52 6.51
N ASP A 344 16.29 8.12 5.53
CA ASP A 344 16.90 8.85 4.39
C ASP A 344 17.69 8.00 3.37
N GLY A 345 17.51 6.68 3.42
CA GLY A 345 17.88 5.78 2.33
C GLY A 345 17.05 5.97 1.07
N ALA A 346 17.46 5.31 -0.01
CA ALA A 346 16.91 5.48 -1.35
C ALA A 346 16.72 4.15 -2.09
N ILE A 347 15.71 4.12 -2.96
CA ILE A 347 15.45 3.01 -3.85
C ILE A 347 16.24 3.23 -5.16
N PRO A 348 17.05 2.29 -5.64
CA PRO A 348 17.70 2.40 -6.93
C PRO A 348 16.70 2.44 -8.10
N LEU A 349 17.06 3.06 -9.22
CA LEU A 349 16.28 3.01 -10.47
C LEU A 349 16.34 1.64 -11.14
N PHE A 350 15.24 1.22 -11.78
CA PHE A 350 15.29 0.08 -12.70
C PHE A 350 16.19 0.40 -13.91
N GLY A 351 16.89 -0.58 -14.46
CA GLY A 351 17.59 -0.42 -15.75
C GLY A 351 18.65 0.69 -15.83
N GLY A 352 19.14 1.21 -14.71
CA GLY A 352 20.21 2.22 -14.65
C GLY A 352 19.87 3.50 -15.43
N TYR A 353 20.76 3.90 -16.35
CA TYR A 353 20.59 5.10 -17.18
C TYR A 353 19.25 5.10 -17.96
N LYS A 354 18.79 3.94 -18.44
CA LYS A 354 17.51 3.88 -19.18
C LYS A 354 16.32 4.17 -18.26
N GLY A 355 16.32 3.67 -17.02
CA GLY A 355 15.29 4.02 -16.05
C GLY A 355 15.34 5.49 -15.62
N LEU A 356 16.54 6.10 -15.60
CA LEU A 356 16.67 7.54 -15.42
C LEU A 356 15.96 8.30 -16.54
N CYS A 357 16.23 7.96 -17.81
CA CYS A 357 15.53 8.55 -18.95
C CYS A 357 14.01 8.41 -18.83
N VAL A 358 13.53 7.21 -18.51
CA VAL A 358 12.09 6.93 -18.34
C VAL A 358 11.48 7.75 -17.19
N THR A 359 12.19 7.88 -16.06
CA THR A 359 11.76 8.71 -14.92
C THR A 359 11.67 10.18 -15.30
N LEU A 360 12.66 10.70 -16.04
CA LEU A 360 12.68 12.08 -16.48
C LEU A 360 11.58 12.41 -17.49
N LEU A 361 11.16 11.45 -18.31
CA LEU A 361 9.95 11.62 -19.16
C LEU A 361 8.71 11.86 -18.28
N ALA A 362 8.54 11.08 -17.22
CA ALA A 362 7.43 11.28 -16.27
C ALA A 362 7.56 12.59 -15.49
N GLU A 363 8.76 12.96 -15.03
CA GLU A 363 9.03 14.26 -14.39
C GLU A 363 8.63 15.44 -15.29
N ILE A 364 9.02 15.39 -16.57
CA ILE A 364 8.76 16.51 -17.49
C ILE A 364 7.28 16.57 -17.84
N LEU A 365 6.66 15.45 -18.20
CA LEU A 365 5.29 15.42 -18.71
C LEU A 365 4.23 15.54 -17.62
N ALA A 366 4.34 14.76 -16.55
CA ALA A 366 3.38 14.80 -15.44
C ALA A 366 3.78 15.83 -14.38
N GLY A 367 5.07 16.06 -14.15
CA GLY A 367 5.55 17.03 -13.17
C GLY A 367 5.58 18.45 -13.72
N ALA A 368 6.60 18.78 -14.51
CA ALA A 368 6.86 20.14 -14.97
C ALA A 368 5.75 20.70 -15.86
N LEU A 369 5.26 19.91 -16.82
CA LEU A 369 4.23 20.33 -17.77
C LEU A 369 2.83 20.35 -17.13
N ALA A 370 2.39 19.25 -16.51
CA ALA A 370 1.04 19.15 -15.97
C ALA A 370 0.89 19.78 -14.57
N GLY A 371 1.88 19.60 -13.69
CA GLY A 371 1.83 20.03 -12.29
C GLY A 371 2.62 21.29 -11.95
N HIS A 372 3.46 21.80 -12.85
CA HIS A 372 4.44 22.86 -12.59
C HIS A 372 5.36 22.58 -11.38
N ARG A 373 5.64 21.29 -11.10
CA ARG A 373 6.47 20.82 -10.00
C ARG A 373 7.24 19.57 -10.39
N VAL A 374 8.46 19.42 -9.89
CA VAL A 374 9.22 18.17 -10.02
C VAL A 374 9.33 17.46 -8.69
N SER A 375 9.72 16.19 -8.66
CA SER A 375 9.74 15.39 -7.44
C SER A 375 10.36 16.06 -6.20
N PRO A 376 11.49 16.79 -6.28
CA PRO A 376 12.02 17.54 -5.14
C PRO A 376 11.05 18.53 -4.47
N ASP A 377 10.09 19.07 -5.22
CA ASP A 377 9.10 20.04 -4.73
C ASP A 377 7.86 19.37 -4.13
N VAL A 378 7.68 18.06 -4.38
CA VAL A 378 6.53 17.27 -3.96
C VAL A 378 6.71 16.78 -2.53
N GLY A 379 5.71 17.04 -1.69
CA GLY A 379 5.71 16.68 -0.28
C GLY A 379 5.71 15.17 -0.05
N LYS A 380 6.40 14.73 1.00
CA LYS A 380 6.50 13.30 1.36
C LYS A 380 5.36 12.90 2.29
N GLN A 381 4.50 12.00 1.80
CA GLN A 381 3.25 11.61 2.49
C GLN A 381 3.39 11.26 3.98
N ARG A 382 4.47 10.58 4.40
CA ARG A 382 4.70 10.15 5.79
C ARG A 382 5.58 11.09 6.60
N LYS A 383 6.51 11.81 5.96
CA LYS A 383 7.43 12.75 6.66
C LYS A 383 6.79 14.12 6.88
N GLN A 384 5.76 14.46 6.10
CA GLN A 384 5.06 15.75 6.13
C GLN A 384 3.55 15.51 6.13
N PRO A 385 2.98 14.86 7.16
CA PRO A 385 1.56 14.49 7.20
C PRO A 385 0.60 15.69 7.14
N GLU A 386 1.06 16.86 7.56
CA GLU A 386 0.32 18.13 7.62
C GLU A 386 0.31 18.92 6.30
N ARG A 387 1.20 18.57 5.36
CA ARG A 387 1.38 19.32 4.10
C ARG A 387 0.75 18.58 2.93
N VAL A 388 -0.04 19.27 2.10
CA VAL A 388 -0.49 18.74 0.79
C VAL A 388 0.72 18.34 -0.05
N MET A 389 0.71 17.14 -0.61
CA MET A 389 1.86 16.63 -1.38
C MET A 389 2.15 17.50 -2.61
N GLY A 390 1.11 17.85 -3.36
CA GLY A 390 1.26 18.52 -4.64
C GLY A 390 1.81 17.59 -5.72
N CYS A 391 1.40 16.32 -5.68
CA CYS A 391 1.60 15.39 -6.79
C CYS A 391 0.82 15.88 -8.02
N SER A 392 1.22 15.37 -9.18
CA SER A 392 0.55 15.64 -10.43
C SER A 392 0.55 14.42 -11.35
N GLN A 393 -0.39 14.43 -12.28
CA GLN A 393 -0.59 13.35 -13.23
C GLN A 393 -0.84 13.92 -14.63
N LEU A 394 -0.56 13.09 -15.64
CA LEU A 394 -0.97 13.34 -17.01
C LEU A 394 -1.67 12.09 -17.53
N PHE A 395 -2.89 12.25 -18.03
CA PHE A 395 -3.65 11.20 -18.71
C PHE A 395 -3.73 11.57 -20.19
N VAL A 396 -3.44 10.59 -21.06
CA VAL A 396 -3.57 10.74 -22.52
C VAL A 396 -4.37 9.56 -23.05
N GLY A 397 -5.39 9.83 -23.85
CA GLY A 397 -6.24 8.83 -24.47
C GLY A 397 -6.07 8.82 -25.98
N PHE A 398 -6.01 7.64 -26.58
CA PHE A 398 -5.85 7.43 -28.01
C PHE A 398 -7.00 6.59 -28.54
N SER A 399 -7.76 7.13 -29.49
CA SER A 399 -8.81 6.40 -30.20
C SER A 399 -8.22 5.30 -31.06
N THR A 400 -8.70 4.09 -30.87
CA THR A 400 -8.28 2.94 -31.68
C THR A 400 -8.66 3.11 -33.14
N GLY A 401 -9.86 3.62 -33.42
CA GLY A 401 -10.38 3.84 -34.77
C GLY A 401 -9.69 4.98 -35.52
N HIS A 402 -9.44 6.13 -34.88
CA HIS A 402 -8.81 7.27 -35.56
C HIS A 402 -7.32 7.04 -35.86
N PHE A 403 -6.64 6.21 -35.06
CA PHE A 403 -5.24 5.83 -35.29
C PHE A 403 -5.06 4.61 -36.21
N ALA A 404 -6.15 3.91 -36.56
CA ALA A 404 -6.08 2.74 -37.44
C ALA A 404 -5.59 3.14 -38.84
N ALA A 405 -4.65 2.36 -39.38
CA ALA A 405 -4.15 2.60 -40.73
C ALA A 405 -5.28 2.34 -41.76
N PRO A 406 -5.50 3.23 -42.74
CA PRO A 406 -6.53 3.01 -43.76
C PRO A 406 -6.35 1.67 -44.47
N GLY A 407 -7.41 0.85 -44.51
CA GLY A 407 -7.39 -0.46 -45.16
C GLY A 407 -6.75 -1.60 -44.34
N SER A 408 -6.34 -1.37 -43.08
CA SER A 408 -5.87 -2.44 -42.21
C SER A 408 -7.04 -3.29 -41.69
N GLY A 409 -7.51 -4.25 -42.50
CA GLY A 409 -8.46 -5.30 -42.08
C GLY A 409 -7.83 -6.38 -41.20
N GLY A 410 -6.82 -6.02 -40.40
CA GLY A 410 -6.03 -6.94 -39.58
C GLY A 410 -6.65 -7.22 -38.22
N LEU A 411 -5.86 -7.84 -37.34
CA LEU A 411 -6.27 -8.10 -35.95
C LEU A 411 -6.64 -6.79 -35.23
N GLY A 412 -7.66 -6.83 -34.38
CA GLY A 412 -7.90 -5.78 -33.39
C GLY A 412 -6.78 -5.75 -32.36
N LEU A 413 -6.81 -4.77 -31.44
CA LEU A 413 -5.80 -4.64 -30.38
C LEU A 413 -5.61 -5.93 -29.57
N ASP A 414 -6.69 -6.62 -29.21
CA ASP A 414 -6.62 -7.89 -28.50
C ASP A 414 -5.81 -8.94 -29.27
N GLY A 415 -6.11 -9.12 -30.55
CA GLY A 415 -5.36 -10.06 -31.38
C GLY A 415 -3.88 -9.69 -31.52
N PHE A 416 -3.54 -8.39 -31.47
CA PHE A 416 -2.15 -7.97 -31.40
C PHE A 416 -1.51 -8.23 -30.05
N VAL A 417 -2.20 -8.03 -28.93
CA VAL A 417 -1.73 -8.40 -27.59
C VAL A 417 -1.49 -9.91 -27.51
N ASP A 418 -2.42 -10.73 -28.01
CA ASP A 418 -2.28 -12.18 -28.07
C ASP A 418 -1.08 -12.61 -28.93
N ARG A 419 -0.89 -11.96 -30.08
CA ARG A 419 0.28 -12.20 -30.94
C ARG A 419 1.58 -11.83 -30.25
N LEU A 420 1.62 -10.73 -29.51
CA LEU A 420 2.79 -10.33 -28.71
C LEU A 420 3.06 -11.34 -27.60
N ARG A 421 2.01 -11.81 -26.90
CA ARG A 421 2.12 -12.85 -25.88
C ARG A 421 2.69 -14.13 -26.48
N GLY A 422 2.16 -14.60 -27.61
CA GLY A 422 2.69 -15.75 -28.35
C GLY A 422 4.16 -15.58 -28.73
N ALA A 423 4.54 -14.43 -29.30
CA ALA A 423 5.92 -14.15 -29.68
C ALA A 423 6.90 -14.15 -28.49
N VAL A 424 6.47 -13.67 -27.32
CA VAL A 424 7.27 -13.76 -26.09
C VAL A 424 7.42 -15.22 -25.64
N LEU A 425 6.33 -15.98 -25.65
CA LEU A 425 6.33 -17.41 -25.28
C LEU A 425 7.21 -18.26 -26.19
N ASP A 426 7.15 -18.02 -27.50
CA ASP A 426 7.95 -18.73 -28.51
C ASP A 426 9.46 -18.48 -28.32
N GLY A 427 9.84 -17.40 -27.65
CA GLY A 427 11.23 -17.10 -27.30
C GLY A 427 11.79 -17.97 -26.18
N HIS A 428 10.94 -18.71 -25.44
CA HIS A 428 11.40 -19.62 -24.40
C HIS A 428 11.74 -21.01 -24.97
N PRO A 429 12.75 -21.73 -24.43
CA PRO A 429 13.10 -23.08 -24.86
C PRO A 429 11.99 -24.14 -24.68
N GLY A 430 10.94 -23.78 -23.96
CA GLY A 430 9.73 -24.54 -23.69
C GLY A 430 8.73 -23.63 -22.97
N VAL A 431 7.48 -24.07 -22.79
CA VAL A 431 6.46 -23.24 -22.12
C VAL A 431 6.91 -22.96 -20.68
N PRO A 432 7.20 -21.70 -20.32
CA PRO A 432 7.64 -21.37 -18.97
C PRO A 432 6.49 -21.62 -17.99
N ALA A 433 6.81 -22.10 -16.79
CA ALA A 433 5.81 -22.33 -15.74
C ALA A 433 5.04 -21.04 -15.36
N ARG A 434 5.69 -19.88 -15.54
CA ARG A 434 5.11 -18.54 -15.38
C ARG A 434 5.70 -17.60 -16.43
N PRO A 435 5.05 -17.41 -17.59
CA PRO A 435 5.44 -16.36 -18.51
C PRO A 435 5.08 -15.02 -17.88
N TRP A 436 6.06 -14.26 -17.38
CA TRP A 436 5.81 -12.99 -16.67
C TRP A 436 5.32 -11.89 -17.62
N PHE A 437 4.08 -12.02 -18.10
CA PHE A 437 3.37 -10.97 -18.81
C PHE A 437 2.82 -9.97 -17.77
N PRO A 438 2.73 -8.66 -18.09
CA PRO A 438 2.45 -7.61 -17.10
C PRO A 438 1.08 -7.67 -16.40
N ASP A 439 0.16 -8.52 -16.85
CA ASP A 439 -1.21 -8.66 -16.35
C ASP A 439 -1.46 -9.98 -15.60
N GLN A 440 -0.66 -11.01 -15.85
CA GLN A 440 -0.93 -12.36 -15.37
C GLN A 440 -0.86 -12.49 -13.84
N PRO A 441 0.12 -11.91 -13.12
CA PRO A 441 0.10 -11.91 -11.67
C PRO A 441 -1.15 -11.24 -11.09
N GLU A 442 -1.60 -10.16 -11.71
CA GLU A 442 -2.78 -9.40 -11.31
C GLU A 442 -4.07 -10.19 -11.55
N GLU A 443 -4.16 -10.96 -12.65
CA GLU A 443 -5.25 -11.90 -12.92
C GLU A 443 -5.33 -13.02 -11.88
N ASP A 444 -4.20 -13.65 -11.55
CA ASP A 444 -4.12 -14.69 -10.51
C ASP A 444 -4.55 -14.13 -9.15
N HIS A 445 -4.11 -12.92 -8.81
CA HIS A 445 -4.50 -12.24 -7.58
C HIS A 445 -5.98 -11.88 -7.57
N ALA A 446 -6.52 -11.40 -8.68
CA ALA A 446 -7.93 -11.05 -8.81
C ALA A 446 -8.82 -12.28 -8.63
N ALA A 447 -8.48 -13.39 -9.29
CA ALA A 447 -9.21 -14.65 -9.14
C ALA A 447 -9.18 -15.17 -7.69
N ASP A 448 -8.02 -15.08 -7.02
CA ASP A 448 -7.90 -15.42 -5.60
C ASP A 448 -8.77 -14.53 -4.70
N ALA A 449 -8.67 -13.21 -4.90
CA ALA A 449 -9.38 -12.21 -4.12
C ALA A 449 -10.90 -12.31 -4.28
N ASP A 450 -11.39 -12.57 -5.49
CA ASP A 450 -12.81 -12.74 -5.77
C ASP A 450 -13.36 -14.01 -5.10
N ALA A 451 -12.58 -15.10 -5.11
CA ALA A 451 -13.00 -16.37 -4.54
C ALA A 451 -12.91 -16.42 -3.00
N ARG A 452 -11.88 -15.80 -2.42
CA ARG A 452 -11.51 -16.00 -1.00
C ARG A 452 -11.44 -14.71 -0.19
N GLY A 453 -11.63 -13.55 -0.81
CA GLY A 453 -11.31 -12.26 -0.20
C GLY A 453 -9.80 -12.03 -0.12
N VAL A 454 -9.40 -10.87 0.40
CA VAL A 454 -8.00 -10.45 0.48
C VAL A 454 -7.50 -10.51 1.93
N GLU A 455 -6.24 -10.87 2.08
CA GLU A 455 -5.55 -10.86 3.37
C GLU A 455 -5.19 -9.43 3.77
N VAL A 456 -5.79 -8.95 4.87
CA VAL A 456 -5.45 -7.67 5.47
C VAL A 456 -4.54 -7.91 6.67
N PRO A 457 -3.35 -7.28 6.74
CA PRO A 457 -2.45 -7.45 7.88
C PRO A 457 -3.14 -7.11 9.20
N ALA A 458 -2.91 -7.92 10.24
CA ALA A 458 -3.50 -7.70 11.55
C ALA A 458 -3.16 -6.31 12.14
N SER A 459 -1.96 -5.80 11.84
CA SER A 459 -1.54 -4.44 12.22
C SER A 459 -2.40 -3.34 11.58
N VAL A 460 -2.81 -3.52 10.33
CA VAL A 460 -3.70 -2.57 9.62
C VAL A 460 -5.11 -2.65 10.19
N LEU A 461 -5.61 -3.86 10.46
CA LEU A 461 -6.92 -4.06 11.10
C LEU A 461 -6.96 -3.42 12.49
N ALA A 462 -5.91 -3.60 13.29
CA ALA A 462 -5.78 -2.99 14.61
C ALA A 462 -5.74 -1.45 14.53
N GLU A 463 -4.90 -0.87 13.66
CA GLU A 463 -4.82 0.60 13.50
C GLU A 463 -6.15 1.21 13.04
N LEU A 464 -6.98 0.46 12.32
CA LEU A 464 -8.31 0.87 11.88
C LEU A 464 -9.43 0.52 12.89
N GLY A 465 -9.13 -0.20 13.97
CA GLY A 465 -10.14 -0.69 14.91
C GLY A 465 -11.13 -1.69 14.31
N TRP A 466 -10.72 -2.42 13.27
CA TRP A 466 -11.57 -3.36 12.53
C TRP A 466 -11.42 -4.79 13.06
N ALA A 467 -12.54 -5.42 13.43
CA ALA A 467 -12.57 -6.86 13.74
C ALA A 467 -12.76 -7.69 12.47
N LEU A 468 -12.12 -8.86 12.38
CA LEU A 468 -12.38 -9.79 11.27
C LEU A 468 -13.87 -10.20 11.25
N PRO A 469 -14.47 -10.33 10.05
CA PRO A 469 -15.88 -10.69 9.88
C PRO A 469 -16.24 -12.05 10.50
#